data_AF-A0A7Y3GK71-F1
#
_entry.id   AF-A0A7Y3GK71-F1
#
_cell.length_a   1.000
_cell.length_b   1.000
_cell.length_c   1.000
_cell.angle_alpha   90.00
_cell.angle_beta   90.00
_cell.angle_gamma   90.00
#
_symmetry.space_group_name_H-M   'P 1'
#
loop_
_entity.id
_entity.type
_entity.pdbx_description
1 polymer ?
#
loop_
_entity_poly.entity_id
_entity_poly.type
_entity_poly.pdbx_seq_one_letter_code
_entity_poly.pdbx_strand_id
1 'polypeptide(L)' 'GLYAVNTLDGNAILGEWPEVKGLFLANGFSGHGLQQAPAVGRYLSELILGRAIRLDLSIFSPQRILENKPLSEIGMV' A
#
# COMPACT_ATOMS: atom_id res chain seq x y z
N GLY A 1 -8.41 6.64 17.66
CA GLY A 1 -7.08 7.28 17.71
C GLY A 1 -6.85 8.10 16.46
N LEU A 2 -5.75 8.86 16.38
CA LEU A 2 -5.38 9.69 15.21
C LEU A 2 -4.78 8.86 14.06
N TYR A 3 -5.38 7.71 13.76
CA TYR A 3 -4.89 6.83 12.69
C TYR A 3 -5.39 7.31 11.34
N ALA A 4 -4.49 7.34 10.34
CA ALA A 4 -4.88 7.41 8.94
C ALA A 4 -5.49 6.05 8.55
N VAL A 5 -6.81 5.95 8.70
CA VAL A 5 -7.58 4.76 8.36
C VAL A 5 -7.98 4.84 6.90
N ASN A 6 -7.66 3.79 6.13
CA ASN A 6 -8.24 3.61 4.82
C ASN A 6 -9.69 3.12 4.99
N THR A 7 -10.67 3.94 4.64
CA THR A 7 -12.09 3.60 4.83
C THR A 7 -12.63 2.59 3.81
N LEU A 8 -11.88 2.27 2.75
CA LEU A 8 -12.30 1.27 1.78
C LEU A 8 -12.26 -0.15 2.38
N ASP A 9 -11.17 -0.50 3.07
CA ASP A 9 -10.95 -1.85 3.59
C ASP A 9 -9.94 -1.94 4.75
N GLY A 10 -9.52 -0.80 5.31
CA GLY A 10 -8.53 -0.77 6.40
C GLY A 10 -7.09 -1.09 5.98
N ASN A 11 -6.83 -1.45 4.72
CA ASN A 11 -5.50 -1.84 4.26
C ASN A 11 -4.68 -0.64 3.78
N ALA A 12 -3.35 -0.80 3.81
CA ALA A 12 -2.43 0.21 3.31
C ALA A 12 -2.68 0.55 1.82
N ILE A 13 -2.21 1.74 1.44
CA ILE A 13 -2.15 2.23 0.06
C ILE A 13 -0.68 2.48 -0.25
N LEU A 14 -0.12 1.66 -1.14
CA LEU A 14 1.31 1.59 -1.43
C LEU A 14 1.57 1.68 -2.93
N GLY A 15 2.45 2.57 -3.36
CA GLY A 15 2.91 2.65 -4.76
C GLY A 15 2.65 3.99 -5.42
N GLU A 16 2.92 4.08 -6.72
CA GLU A 16 2.77 5.32 -7.49
C GLU A 16 1.29 5.63 -7.76
N TRP A 17 0.91 6.91 -7.62
CA TRP A 17 -0.42 7.36 -8.01
C TRP A 17 -0.56 7.37 -9.55
N PRO A 18 -1.55 6.68 -10.15
CA PRO A 18 -1.62 6.48 -11.60
C PRO A 18 -1.64 7.77 -12.43
N GLU A 19 -2.22 8.85 -11.92
CA GLU A 19 -2.39 10.11 -12.66
C GLU A 19 -1.24 11.11 -12.45
N VAL A 20 -0.31 10.83 -11.52
CA VAL A 20 0.76 11.77 -11.13
C VAL A 20 2.09 11.04 -11.03
N LYS A 21 2.90 11.14 -12.10
CA LYS A 21 4.23 10.54 -12.15
C LYS A 21 5.13 11.07 -11.03
N GLY A 22 5.78 10.16 -10.32
CA GLY A 22 6.69 10.45 -9.22
C GLY A 22 6.01 10.65 -7.86
N LEU A 23 4.68 10.60 -7.78
CA LEU A 23 3.95 10.66 -6.52
C LEU A 23 3.77 9.24 -5.96
N PHE A 24 4.57 8.89 -4.96
CA PHE A 24 4.48 7.58 -4.28
C PHE A 24 3.73 7.71 -2.95
N LEU A 25 2.85 6.75 -2.69
CA LEU A 25 2.05 6.67 -1.48
C LEU A 25 2.56 5.59 -0.54
N ALA A 26 2.53 5.92 0.75
CA ALA A 26 2.73 5.01 1.87
C ALA A 26 1.82 5.49 3.01
N ASN A 27 0.53 5.17 2.93
CA ASN A 27 -0.46 5.65 3.91
C ASN A 27 -1.59 4.63 4.13
N GLY A 28 -2.59 4.98 4.94
CA GLY A 28 -3.76 4.14 5.16
C GLY A 28 -3.53 2.91 6.04
N PHE A 29 -2.47 2.89 6.86
CA PHE A 29 -2.05 1.73 7.65
C PHE A 29 -2.99 1.31 8.78
N SER A 30 -4.02 2.10 9.10
CA SER A 30 -5.08 1.75 10.07
C SER A 30 -4.56 1.23 11.43
N GLY A 31 -3.44 1.77 11.92
CA GLY A 31 -2.84 1.40 13.21
C GLY A 31 -1.72 0.36 13.18
N HIS A 32 -1.45 -0.29 12.04
CA HIS A 32 -0.47 -1.38 11.92
C HIS A 32 0.87 -0.98 11.26
N GLY A 33 1.03 0.30 10.92
CA GLY A 33 2.13 0.78 10.07
C GLY A 33 3.53 0.54 10.65
N LEU A 34 3.68 0.55 11.98
CA LEU A 34 4.99 0.33 12.63
C LEU A 34 5.53 -1.07 12.34
N GLN A 35 4.68 -2.09 12.39
CA GLN A 35 5.06 -3.49 12.12
C GLN A 35 5.36 -3.72 10.64
N GLN A 36 4.66 -3.01 9.75
CA GLN A 36 4.76 -3.16 8.31
C GLN A 36 5.89 -2.32 7.67
N ALA A 37 6.40 -1.32 8.39
CA ALA A 37 7.35 -0.34 7.87
C ALA A 37 8.59 -0.93 7.15
N PRO A 38 9.25 -2.01 7.65
CA PRO A 38 10.41 -2.57 6.96
C PRO A 38 10.09 -3.13 5.58
N ALA A 39 8.96 -3.85 5.45
CA ALA A 39 8.52 -4.42 4.18
C ALA A 39 8.11 -3.32 3.19
N VAL A 40 7.37 -2.32 3.67
CA VAL A 40 6.90 -1.18 2.88
C VAL A 40 8.07 -0.34 2.34
N GLY A 41 9.03 0.00 3.21
CA GLY A 41 10.19 0.80 2.82
C GLY A 41 11.02 0.11 1.73
N ARG A 42 11.23 -1.20 1.86
CA ARG A 42 11.90 -2.00 0.84
C ARG A 42 11.12 -1.99 -0.48
N TYR A 43 9.84 -2.34 -0.45
CA TYR A 43 9.00 -2.37 -1.66
C TYR A 43 9.00 -1.03 -2.40
N LEU A 44 8.78 0.08 -1.68
CA LEU A 44 8.74 1.41 -2.29
C LEU A 44 10.10 1.86 -2.80
N SER A 45 11.20 1.59 -2.08
CA SER A 45 12.54 1.92 -2.58
C SER A 45 12.90 1.13 -3.83
N GLU A 46 12.53 -0.16 -3.91
CA GLU A 46 12.75 -0.98 -5.09
C GLU A 46 11.92 -0.46 -6.28
N LEU A 47 10.65 -0.10 -6.06
CA LEU A 47 9.80 0.54 -7.08
C LEU A 47 10.36 1.87 -7.58
N ILE A 48 10.68 2.80 -6.68
CA ILE A 48 11.18 4.15 -7.01
C ILE A 48 12.48 4.08 -7.80
N LEU A 49 13.37 3.15 -7.44
CA LEU A 49 14.67 2.99 -8.09
C LEU A 49 14.62 2.10 -9.35
N GLY A 50 13.44 1.58 -9.73
CA GLY A 50 13.30 0.65 -10.86
C GLY A 50 14.10 -0.65 -10.68
N ARG A 51 14.25 -1.11 -9.43
CA ARG A 51 14.99 -2.32 -9.08
C ARG A 51 14.08 -3.54 -9.11
N ALA A 52 14.69 -4.72 -9.15
CA ALA A 52 13.95 -5.98 -9.06
C ALA A 52 13.21 -6.08 -7.70
N ILE A 53 11.89 -6.23 -7.77
CA ILE A 53 11.01 -6.37 -6.61
C ILE A 53 11.26 -7.73 -5.94
N ARG A 54 11.50 -7.70 -4.62
CA ARG A 54 11.81 -8.90 -3.83
C ARG A 54 10.64 -9.38 -2.98
N LEU A 55 9.75 -8.46 -2.63
CA LEU A 55 8.48 -8.73 -1.97
C LEU A 55 7.41 -7.93 -2.70
N ASP A 56 6.52 -8.61 -3.42
CA ASP A 56 5.49 -7.93 -4.18
C ASP A 56 4.31 -7.54 -3.28
N LEU A 57 4.10 -6.23 -3.14
CA LEU A 57 3.00 -5.63 -2.39
C LEU A 57 2.00 -4.91 -3.32
N SER A 58 2.02 -5.23 -4.64
CA SER A 58 1.18 -4.59 -5.67
C SER A 58 -0.32 -4.67 -5.40
N ILE A 59 -0.78 -5.65 -4.60
CA ILE A 59 -2.17 -5.76 -4.15
C ILE A 59 -2.65 -4.52 -3.38
N PHE A 60 -1.73 -3.76 -2.77
CA PHE A 60 -2.01 -2.52 -2.03
C PHE A 60 -1.93 -1.26 -2.92
N SER A 61 -1.80 -1.42 -4.24
CA SER A 61 -1.70 -0.31 -5.21
C SER A 61 -2.85 0.69 -5.10
N PRO A 62 -2.61 2.01 -5.32
CA PRO A 62 -3.68 3.00 -5.38
C PRO A 62 -4.73 2.70 -6.46
N GLN A 63 -4.38 1.92 -7.48
CA GLN A 63 -5.29 1.52 -8.56
C GLN A 63 -6.56 0.84 -8.02
N ARG A 64 -6.45 0.05 -6.95
CA ARG A 64 -7.61 -0.62 -6.33
C ARG A 64 -8.62 0.37 -5.73
N ILE A 65 -8.17 1.57 -5.35
CA ILE A 65 -9.02 2.63 -4.82
C ILE A 65 -9.84 3.23 -5.96
N LEU A 66 -9.20 3.50 -7.09
CA LEU A 66 -9.85 4.01 -8.30
C LEU A 66 -10.87 3.02 -8.87
N GLU A 67 -10.57 1.72 -8.76
CA GLU A 67 -11.44 0.64 -9.22
C GLU A 67 -12.51 0.24 -8.18
N ASN A 68 -12.54 0.86 -7.00
CA ASN A 68 -13.39 0.50 -5.88
C ASN A 68 -13.35 -1.01 -5.54
N LYS A 69 -12.12 -1.56 -5.50
CA LYS A 69 -11.83 -2.99 -5.32
C LYS A 69 -11.20 -3.23 -3.95
N PRO A 70 -12.00 -3.41 -2.88
CA PRO A 70 -11.48 -3.68 -1.54
C PRO A 70 -10.78 -5.03 -1.49
N LEU A 71 -9.74 -5.15 -0.66
CA LEU A 71 -9.14 -6.43 -0.31
C LEU A 71 -10.01 -7.08 0.78
N SER A 72 -10.66 -8.19 0.45
CA SER A 72 -11.48 -8.93 1.41
C SER A 72 -10.60 -9.82 2.28
N GLU A 73 -10.87 -9.83 3.58
CA GLU A 73 -10.27 -10.74 4.56
C GLU A 73 -10.86 -12.17 4.45
N ILE A 74 -11.04 -12.69 3.24
CA ILE A 74 -11.49 -14.07 3.03
C ILE A 74 -10.25 -14.96 3.07
N GLY A 75 -9.91 -15.45 4.27
CA GLY A 75 -9.09 -16.67 4.41
C GLY A 75 -7.73 -16.55 5.12
N MET A 76 -7.61 -15.76 6.20
CA MET A 76 -6.55 -16.00 7.18
C MET A 76 -7.18 -16.29 8.55
N VAL A 77 -7.31 -17.58 8.85
CA VAL A 77 -7.36 -18.12 10.22
C VAL A 77 -5.94 -18.52 10.59
#